data_AF-A0A842VL86-F1
#
_entry.id   AF-A0A842VL86-F1
#
_cell.length_a   1.000
_cell.length_b   1.000
_cell.length_c   1.000
_cell.angle_alpha   90.00
_cell.angle_beta   90.00
_cell.angle_gamma   90.00
#
_symmetry.space_group_name_H-M   'P 1'
#
loop_
_entity.id
_entity.type
_entity.pdbx_description
1 polymer ?
#
loop_
_entity_poly.entity_id
_entity_poly.type
_entity_poly.pdbx_seq_one_letter_code
_entity_poly.pdbx_strand_id
1 'polypeptide(L)'
;MEKRFVIPTLAAIFLTIVVLILGFLPLLLNVDAVDLIPIIPGGVLTDVIISTMIPFIFMIAMIFLGPYLAILFVKMHNLIKLKKYDYFIITLEKKLPGKRILIRTIFPGLLAVNIAIYITLYGDFNYLFHYQGADPRLVPVVIEYASIIVGIPIAAIVVLPIWMLQSSGLMCFRKTDLYNRPITPDIEGVGHFYTNLLKGYVGISTIISYSLILYQYLTTTRNTAILVVFVDPIVIIFLFMPISLILEILANKLNKRLYKKYQKIGIDPEPKQIKIE
;
A
#
# COMPACT_ATOMS: atom_id res chain seq x y z
N MET A 1 -4.53 25.56 1.95
CA MET A 1 -3.82 24.28 1.73
C MET A 1 -2.41 24.59 1.24
N GLU A 2 -1.35 23.96 1.78
CA GLU A 2 0.02 24.21 1.30
C GLU A 2 0.15 23.85 -0.19
N LYS A 3 0.87 24.66 -0.99
CA LYS A 3 0.97 24.49 -2.46
C LYS A 3 1.38 23.06 -2.89
N ARG A 4 2.18 22.37 -2.07
CA ARG A 4 2.64 20.99 -2.32
C ARG A 4 1.53 19.94 -2.37
N PHE A 5 0.36 20.21 -1.78
CA PHE A 5 -0.76 19.28 -1.77
C PHE A 5 -1.71 19.48 -2.96
N VAL A 6 -1.66 20.62 -3.65
CA VAL A 6 -2.63 20.96 -4.71
C VAL A 6 -2.63 19.91 -5.81
N ILE A 7 -1.46 19.60 -6.37
CA ILE A 7 -1.35 18.62 -7.46
C ILE A 7 -1.80 17.22 -7.02
N PRO A 8 -1.31 16.64 -5.89
CA PRO A 8 -1.81 15.35 -5.44
C PRO A 8 -3.31 15.35 -5.11
N THR A 9 -3.87 16.45 -4.61
CA THR A 9 -5.30 16.49 -4.30
C THR A 9 -6.14 16.51 -5.58
N LEU A 10 -5.75 17.31 -6.58
CA LEU A 10 -6.42 17.32 -7.88
C LEU A 10 -6.32 15.96 -8.57
N ALA A 11 -5.13 15.33 -8.53
CA ALA A 11 -4.94 13.99 -9.06
C ALA A 11 -5.84 12.97 -8.33
N ALA A 12 -5.89 13.01 -6.99
CA ALA A 12 -6.75 12.13 -6.20
C ALA A 12 -8.23 12.30 -6.55
N ILE A 13 -8.72 13.54 -6.68
CA ILE A 13 -10.11 13.83 -7.04
C ILE A 13 -10.41 13.33 -8.45
N PHE A 14 -9.59 13.71 -9.43
CA PHE A 14 -9.77 13.30 -10.82
C PHE A 14 -9.80 11.78 -10.94
N LEU A 15 -8.86 11.08 -10.32
CA LEU A 15 -8.77 9.63 -10.38
C LEU A 15 -9.93 8.96 -9.65
N THR A 16 -10.37 9.48 -8.51
CA THR A 16 -11.56 8.96 -7.81
C THR A 16 -12.79 9.08 -8.70
N ILE A 17 -12.97 10.21 -9.40
CA ILE A 17 -14.05 10.40 -10.37
C ILE A 17 -13.95 9.39 -11.51
N VAL A 18 -12.75 9.16 -12.05
CA VAL A 18 -12.52 8.15 -13.09
C VAL A 18 -12.89 6.75 -12.60
N VAL A 19 -12.47 6.37 -11.38
CA VAL A 19 -12.84 5.06 -10.78
C VAL A 19 -14.35 4.93 -10.68
N LEU A 20 -15.03 5.97 -10.19
CA LEU A 20 -16.48 5.97 -10.07
C LEU A 20 -17.13 5.81 -11.44
N ILE A 21 -16.73 6.60 -12.44
CA ILE A 21 -17.30 6.52 -13.79
C ILE A 21 -17.09 5.11 -14.38
N LEU A 22 -15.89 4.55 -14.27
CA LEU A 22 -15.57 3.22 -14.77
C LEU A 22 -16.35 2.13 -14.05
N GLY A 23 -16.44 2.19 -12.72
CA GLY A 23 -17.19 1.22 -11.92
C GLY A 23 -18.71 1.28 -12.17
N PHE A 24 -19.26 2.46 -12.45
CA PHE A 24 -20.68 2.63 -12.80
C PHE A 24 -20.99 2.42 -14.29
N LEU A 25 -19.97 2.29 -15.16
CA LEU A 25 -20.16 2.14 -16.60
C LEU A 25 -21.03 0.92 -16.98
N PRO A 26 -20.86 -0.28 -16.38
CA PRO A 26 -21.72 -1.43 -16.68
C PRO A 26 -23.21 -1.14 -16.41
N LEU A 27 -23.50 -0.41 -15.33
CA LEU A 27 -24.87 -0.01 -14.96
C LEU A 27 -25.43 1.02 -15.96
N LEU A 28 -24.61 1.98 -16.39
CA LEU A 28 -25.01 3.00 -17.36
C LEU A 28 -25.29 2.42 -18.76
N LEU A 29 -24.62 1.32 -19.11
CA LEU A 29 -24.76 0.66 -20.41
C LEU A 29 -25.87 -0.40 -20.44
N ASN A 30 -26.62 -0.61 -19.35
CA ASN A 30 -27.64 -1.66 -19.20
C ASN A 30 -27.13 -3.05 -19.63
N VAL A 31 -25.86 -3.35 -19.35
CA VAL A 31 -25.34 -4.70 -19.53
C VAL A 31 -26.05 -5.58 -18.50
N ASP A 32 -26.66 -6.69 -18.94
CA ASP A 32 -27.43 -7.59 -18.08
C ASP A 32 -26.70 -7.79 -16.74
N ALA A 33 -27.37 -7.36 -15.66
CA ALA A 33 -26.80 -7.21 -14.33
C ALA A 33 -26.60 -8.57 -13.67
N VAL A 34 -25.69 -9.37 -14.23
CA VAL A 34 -25.13 -10.54 -13.54
C VAL A 34 -24.35 -10.00 -12.34
N ASP A 35 -24.58 -10.63 -11.19
CA ASP A 35 -23.84 -10.39 -9.95
C ASP A 35 -22.32 -10.41 -10.23
N LEU A 36 -21.65 -9.27 -10.00
CA LEU A 36 -20.24 -9.10 -10.33
C LEU A 36 -19.38 -9.78 -9.28
N ILE A 37 -19.81 -9.77 -8.01
CA ILE A 37 -19.03 -10.22 -6.87
C ILE A 37 -19.90 -11.12 -5.99
N PRO A 38 -19.93 -12.44 -6.24
CA PRO A 38 -20.82 -13.36 -5.52
C PRO A 38 -20.65 -13.41 -4.00
N ILE A 39 -19.50 -12.96 -3.46
CA ILE A 39 -19.27 -12.88 -2.01
C ILE A 39 -20.06 -11.75 -1.33
N ILE A 40 -20.50 -10.73 -2.08
CA ILE A 40 -21.29 -9.61 -1.57
C ILE A 40 -22.76 -9.89 -1.90
N PRO A 41 -23.65 -10.03 -0.91
CA PRO A 41 -25.06 -10.23 -1.20
C PRO A 41 -25.65 -8.95 -1.82
N GLY A 42 -26.22 -9.07 -3.01
CA GLY A 42 -26.95 -8.00 -3.67
C GLY A 42 -26.88 -8.11 -5.19
N GLY A 43 -26.75 -6.97 -5.87
CA GLY A 43 -26.51 -6.93 -7.31
C GLY A 43 -25.43 -5.92 -7.67
N VAL A 44 -25.25 -5.66 -8.95
CA VAL A 44 -24.18 -4.76 -9.48
C VAL A 44 -24.04 -3.44 -8.71
N LEU A 45 -25.15 -2.80 -8.33
CA LEU A 45 -25.10 -1.53 -7.59
C LEU A 45 -24.47 -1.68 -6.19
N THR A 46 -24.84 -2.72 -5.44
CA THR A 46 -24.29 -2.96 -4.10
C THR A 46 -22.82 -3.32 -4.17
N ASP A 47 -22.42 -4.09 -5.18
CA ASP A 47 -21.02 -4.51 -5.39
C ASP A 47 -20.12 -3.32 -5.65
N VAL A 48 -20.54 -2.40 -6.54
CA VAL A 48 -19.80 -1.18 -6.85
C VAL A 48 -19.68 -0.27 -5.63
N ILE A 49 -20.77 -0.08 -4.89
CA ILE A 49 -20.76 0.76 -3.67
C ILE A 49 -19.82 0.18 -2.63
N ILE A 50 -19.97 -1.10 -2.30
CA ILE A 50 -19.18 -1.77 -1.26
C ILE A 50 -17.71 -1.83 -1.66
N SER A 51 -17.40 -2.23 -2.90
CA SER A 51 -16.03 -2.28 -3.40
C SER A 51 -15.36 -0.92 -3.37
N THR A 52 -16.10 0.16 -3.69
CA THR A 52 -15.56 1.51 -3.57
C THR A 52 -15.33 1.91 -2.12
N MET A 53 -16.23 1.55 -1.20
CA MET A 53 -16.13 1.92 0.22
C MET A 53 -15.05 1.15 0.99
N ILE A 54 -14.81 -0.13 0.68
CA ILE A 54 -13.86 -1.01 1.40
C ILE A 54 -12.48 -0.36 1.53
N PRO A 55 -11.82 0.10 0.45
CA PRO A 55 -10.55 0.81 0.53
C PRO A 55 -10.57 1.94 1.54
N PHE A 56 -11.57 2.83 1.47
CA PHE A 56 -11.63 4.00 2.36
C PHE A 56 -11.87 3.61 3.82
N ILE A 57 -12.75 2.64 4.08
CA ILE A 57 -13.01 2.14 5.44
C ILE A 57 -11.73 1.55 6.04
N PHE A 58 -11.05 0.67 5.31
CA PHE A 58 -9.79 0.08 5.78
C PHE A 58 -8.70 1.11 5.97
N MET A 59 -8.55 2.05 5.02
CA MET A 59 -7.59 3.14 5.13
C MET A 59 -7.86 4.02 6.36
N ILE A 60 -9.12 4.34 6.67
CA ILE A 60 -9.50 5.07 7.89
C ILE A 60 -9.18 4.24 9.14
N ALA A 61 -9.58 2.96 9.18
CA ALA A 61 -9.28 2.07 10.29
C ALA A 61 -7.77 2.00 10.57
N MET A 62 -6.95 1.97 9.52
CA MET A 62 -5.50 1.95 9.62
C MET A 62 -4.87 3.25 10.12
N ILE A 63 -5.54 4.40 10.05
CA ILE A 63 -5.08 5.62 10.73
C ILE A 63 -5.12 5.43 12.26
N PHE A 64 -6.08 4.64 12.77
CA PHE A 64 -6.20 4.34 14.20
C PHE A 64 -5.34 3.15 14.63
N LEU A 65 -5.32 2.08 13.84
CA LEU A 65 -4.56 0.85 14.13
C LEU A 65 -3.07 0.97 13.78
N GLY A 66 -2.72 1.82 12.81
CA GLY A 66 -1.37 1.98 12.28
C GLY A 66 -0.29 2.24 13.35
N PRO A 67 -0.51 3.09 14.37
CA PRO A 67 0.47 3.28 15.44
C PRO A 67 0.72 2.03 16.29
N TYR A 68 -0.22 1.10 16.40
CA TYR A 68 -0.01 -0.18 17.10
C TYR A 68 0.82 -1.12 16.25
N LEU A 69 0.47 -1.24 14.97
CA LEU A 69 1.21 -2.04 14.02
C LEU A 69 2.63 -1.51 13.82
N ALA A 70 2.84 -0.20 13.82
CA ALA A 70 4.17 0.38 13.72
C ALA A 70 5.10 -0.11 14.85
N ILE A 71 4.59 -0.21 16.08
CA ILE A 71 5.33 -0.78 17.22
C ILE A 71 5.62 -2.26 17.03
N LEU A 72 4.65 -3.02 16.49
CA LEU A 72 4.87 -4.42 16.13
C LEU A 72 6.02 -4.54 15.11
N PHE A 73 6.06 -3.68 14.09
CA PHE A 73 7.15 -3.64 13.12
C PHE A 73 8.49 -3.26 13.77
N VAL A 74 8.53 -2.34 14.73
CA VAL A 74 9.78 -2.06 15.49
C VAL A 74 10.26 -3.31 16.25
N LYS A 75 9.35 -4.04 16.89
CA LYS A 75 9.70 -5.30 17.58
C LYS A 75 10.20 -6.36 16.62
N MET A 76 9.55 -6.52 15.46
CA MET A 76 10.01 -7.43 14.41
C MET A 76 11.39 -7.03 13.88
N HIS A 77 11.64 -5.75 13.65
CA HIS A 77 12.94 -5.25 13.22
C HIS A 77 14.02 -5.58 14.25
N ASN A 78 13.73 -5.37 15.54
CA ASN A 78 14.64 -5.71 16.63
C ASN A 78 14.95 -7.21 16.70
N LEU A 79 13.96 -8.05 16.41
CA LEU A 79 14.14 -9.49 16.31
C LEU A 79 15.02 -9.87 15.11
N ILE A 80 14.71 -9.35 13.92
CA ILE A 80 15.47 -9.59 12.68
C ILE A 80 16.94 -9.16 12.83
N LYS A 81 17.18 -8.02 13.46
CA LYS A 81 18.54 -7.48 13.71
C LYS A 81 19.17 -8.02 15.00
N LEU A 82 18.58 -9.03 15.64
CA LEU A 82 19.11 -9.76 16.80
C LEU A 82 19.48 -8.85 17.99
N LYS A 83 18.72 -7.79 18.24
CA LYS A 83 18.96 -6.83 19.34
C LYS A 83 20.32 -6.12 19.32
N LYS A 84 21.01 -6.09 18.17
CA LYS A 84 22.33 -5.46 18.01
C LYS A 84 22.28 -3.96 17.70
N TYR A 85 21.10 -3.36 17.79
CA TYR A 85 20.87 -1.96 17.43
C TYR A 85 20.14 -1.26 18.56
N ASP A 86 20.51 0.00 18.76
CA ASP A 86 19.77 0.93 19.60
C ASP A 86 18.92 1.85 18.73
N TYR A 87 17.78 2.26 19.27
CA TYR A 87 16.77 3.03 18.56
C TYR A 87 16.72 4.44 19.11
N PHE A 88 16.51 5.40 18.21
CA PHE A 88 16.41 6.81 18.56
C PHE A 88 15.58 7.54 17.51
N ILE A 89 15.15 8.75 17.84
CA ILE A 89 14.33 9.58 16.97
C ILE A 89 15.17 10.74 16.45
N ILE A 90 14.99 11.11 15.20
CA ILE A 90 15.52 12.35 14.63
C ILE A 90 14.40 13.31 14.25
N THR A 91 14.66 14.62 14.31
CA THR A 91 13.75 15.62 13.75
C THR A 91 13.86 15.65 12.23
N LEU A 92 12.75 15.39 11.55
CA LEU A 92 12.65 15.62 10.11
C LEU A 92 12.28 17.08 9.86
N GLU A 93 13.27 17.89 9.50
CA GLU A 93 13.05 19.33 9.22
C GLU A 93 12.28 19.55 7.91
N LYS A 94 12.46 18.65 6.93
CA LYS A 94 11.89 18.80 5.59
C LYS A 94 10.63 17.96 5.43
N LYS A 95 9.52 18.65 5.17
CA LYS A 95 8.24 18.02 4.80
C LYS A 95 8.33 17.36 3.42
N LEU A 96 7.51 16.33 3.16
CA LEU A 96 7.55 15.62 1.88
C LEU A 96 7.08 16.51 0.71
N PRO A 97 7.83 16.60 -0.41
CA PRO A 97 7.39 17.36 -1.58
C PRO A 97 6.23 16.63 -2.28
N GLY A 98 5.32 17.40 -2.91
CA GLY A 98 4.12 16.86 -3.56
C GLY A 98 4.39 15.74 -4.57
N LYS A 99 5.45 15.86 -5.38
CA LYS A 99 5.87 14.81 -6.32
C LYS A 99 6.22 13.49 -5.62
N ARG A 100 6.84 13.54 -4.43
CA ARG A 100 7.13 12.33 -3.65
C ARG A 100 5.86 11.73 -3.05
N ILE A 101 4.85 12.54 -2.72
CA ILE A 101 3.54 12.04 -2.25
C ILE A 101 2.89 11.19 -3.35
N LEU A 102 2.94 11.64 -4.62
CA LEU A 102 2.46 10.88 -5.78
C LEU A 102 3.22 9.57 -5.95
N ILE A 103 4.55 9.62 -6.03
CA ILE A 103 5.39 8.44 -6.27
C ILE A 103 5.25 7.41 -5.14
N ARG A 104 4.96 7.86 -3.91
CA ARG A 104 4.76 6.98 -2.75
C ARG A 104 3.57 6.03 -2.93
N THR A 105 2.56 6.37 -3.72
CA THR A 105 1.34 5.54 -3.91
C THR A 105 1.54 4.39 -4.88
N ILE A 106 2.53 4.49 -5.77
CA ILE A 106 2.87 3.44 -6.76
C ILE A 106 3.18 2.13 -6.05
N PHE A 107 4.00 2.20 -5.01
CA PHE A 107 4.47 1.02 -4.30
C PHE A 107 3.35 0.19 -3.62
N PRO A 108 2.48 0.74 -2.75
CA PRO A 108 1.38 -0.03 -2.17
C PRO A 108 0.35 -0.46 -3.21
N GLY A 109 0.13 0.33 -4.27
CA GLY A 109 -0.74 -0.03 -5.37
C GLY A 109 -0.28 -1.29 -6.08
N LEU A 110 0.99 -1.32 -6.50
CA LEU A 110 1.59 -2.50 -7.10
C LEU A 110 1.60 -3.70 -6.15
N LEU A 111 1.80 -3.49 -4.84
CA LEU A 111 1.69 -4.56 -3.85
C LEU A 111 0.27 -5.15 -3.82
N ALA A 112 -0.76 -4.30 -3.81
CA ALA A 112 -2.16 -4.73 -3.82
C ALA A 112 -2.49 -5.54 -5.08
N VAL A 113 -2.04 -5.07 -6.24
CA VAL A 113 -2.22 -5.78 -7.51
C VAL A 113 -1.50 -7.13 -7.49
N ASN A 114 -0.25 -7.20 -7.05
CA ASN A 114 0.46 -8.49 -6.98
C ASN A 114 -0.25 -9.50 -6.08
N ILE A 115 -0.75 -9.07 -4.92
CA ILE A 115 -1.52 -9.94 -4.02
C ILE A 115 -2.74 -10.50 -4.74
N ALA A 116 -3.48 -9.66 -5.47
CA ALA A 116 -4.64 -10.09 -6.23
C ALA A 116 -4.29 -11.04 -7.37
N ILE A 117 -3.19 -10.79 -8.10
CA ILE A 117 -2.71 -11.68 -9.15
C ILE A 117 -2.37 -13.04 -8.57
N TYR A 118 -1.66 -13.11 -7.44
CA TYR A 118 -1.39 -14.38 -6.78
C TYR A 118 -2.67 -15.12 -6.42
N ILE A 119 -3.62 -14.47 -5.75
CA ILE A 119 -4.92 -15.07 -5.40
C ILE A 119 -5.64 -15.59 -6.66
N THR A 120 -5.59 -14.82 -7.75
CA THR A 120 -6.29 -15.16 -9.00
C THR A 120 -5.62 -16.32 -9.74
N LEU A 121 -4.29 -16.37 -9.76
CA LEU A 121 -3.51 -17.41 -10.43
C LEU A 121 -3.61 -18.77 -9.71
N TYR A 122 -3.83 -18.78 -8.39
CA TYR A 122 -4.13 -20.02 -7.68
C TYR A 122 -5.50 -20.61 -8.05
N GLY A 123 -6.41 -19.81 -8.61
CA GLY A 123 -7.68 -20.27 -9.18
C GLY A 123 -8.77 -20.62 -8.16
N ASP A 124 -8.38 -21.19 -7.02
CA ASP A 124 -9.28 -21.70 -5.98
C ASP A 124 -10.19 -20.63 -5.37
N PHE A 125 -9.86 -19.34 -5.50
CA PHE A 125 -10.66 -18.24 -4.94
C PHE A 125 -11.43 -17.45 -6.00
N ASN A 126 -11.28 -17.76 -7.30
CA ASN A 126 -11.82 -16.94 -8.38
C ASN A 126 -13.35 -16.88 -8.37
N TYR A 127 -14.01 -17.96 -7.92
CA TYR A 127 -15.47 -18.03 -7.81
C TYR A 127 -16.04 -17.02 -6.80
N LEU A 128 -15.23 -16.52 -5.86
CA LEU A 128 -15.65 -15.49 -4.90
C LEU A 128 -15.76 -14.10 -5.55
N PHE A 129 -15.09 -13.89 -6.67
CA PHE A 129 -14.94 -12.58 -7.31
C PHE A 129 -15.58 -12.50 -8.69
N HIS A 130 -16.07 -13.62 -9.25
CA HIS A 130 -16.94 -13.64 -10.41
C HIS A 130 -17.69 -14.98 -10.52
N TYR A 131 -19.00 -14.92 -10.81
CA TYR A 131 -19.84 -16.11 -11.06
C TYR A 131 -19.28 -17.09 -12.12
N GLN A 132 -18.57 -16.59 -13.13
CA GLN A 132 -17.91 -17.41 -14.17
C GLN A 132 -16.39 -17.49 -13.98
N GLY A 133 -15.89 -17.44 -12.74
CA GLY A 133 -14.46 -17.30 -12.39
C GLY A 133 -13.47 -18.35 -12.96
N ALA A 134 -13.95 -19.32 -13.74
CA ALA A 134 -13.15 -20.24 -14.53
C ALA A 134 -12.86 -19.76 -15.98
N ASP A 135 -13.55 -18.74 -16.50
CA ASP A 135 -13.27 -18.20 -17.84
C ASP A 135 -11.99 -17.34 -17.83
N PRO A 136 -10.94 -17.73 -18.58
CA PRO A 136 -9.70 -16.95 -18.68
C PRO A 136 -9.89 -15.50 -19.15
N ARG A 137 -10.97 -15.20 -19.88
CA ARG A 137 -11.28 -13.85 -20.36
C ARG A 137 -11.66 -12.88 -19.25
N LEU A 138 -12.13 -13.41 -18.12
CA LEU A 138 -12.61 -12.64 -16.96
C LEU A 138 -11.53 -12.45 -15.90
N VAL A 139 -10.34 -13.04 -16.08
CA VAL A 139 -9.20 -12.93 -15.17
C VAL A 139 -8.84 -11.47 -14.83
N PRO A 140 -8.79 -10.51 -15.79
CA PRO A 140 -8.49 -9.11 -15.45
C PRO A 140 -9.50 -8.50 -14.47
N VAL A 141 -10.79 -8.77 -14.67
CA VAL A 141 -11.89 -8.29 -13.81
C VAL A 141 -11.77 -8.90 -12.41
N VAL A 142 -11.47 -10.20 -12.32
CA VAL A 142 -11.20 -10.88 -11.04
C VAL A 142 -10.02 -10.24 -10.32
N ILE A 143 -8.92 -9.95 -11.02
CA ILE A 143 -7.74 -9.28 -10.45
C ILE A 143 -8.11 -7.89 -9.92
N GLU A 144 -8.92 -7.12 -10.65
CA GLU A 144 -9.35 -5.78 -10.23
C GLU A 144 -10.12 -5.85 -8.90
N TYR A 145 -11.18 -6.66 -8.82
CA TYR A 145 -11.99 -6.79 -7.62
C TYR A 145 -11.22 -7.42 -6.46
N ALA A 146 -10.41 -8.44 -6.71
CA ALA A 146 -9.54 -9.03 -5.68
C ALA A 146 -8.50 -8.02 -5.18
N SER A 147 -8.00 -7.12 -6.04
CA SER A 147 -7.12 -6.03 -5.63
C SER A 147 -7.82 -5.06 -4.71
N ILE A 148 -9.05 -4.68 -5.03
CA ILE A 148 -9.81 -3.70 -4.24
C ILE A 148 -10.24 -4.30 -2.89
N ILE A 149 -10.80 -5.51 -2.89
CA ILE A 149 -11.40 -6.15 -1.72
C ILE A 149 -10.34 -6.74 -0.78
N VAL A 150 -9.27 -7.33 -1.33
CA VAL A 150 -8.27 -8.06 -0.54
C VAL A 150 -6.89 -7.39 -0.61
N GLY A 151 -6.43 -7.08 -1.83
CA GLY A 151 -5.10 -6.52 -2.06
C GLY A 151 -4.88 -5.20 -1.32
N ILE A 152 -5.80 -4.24 -1.44
CA ILE A 152 -5.71 -2.92 -0.82
C ILE A 152 -5.70 -3.02 0.71
N PRO A 153 -6.65 -3.73 1.36
CA PRO A 153 -6.59 -3.93 2.81
C PRO A 153 -5.27 -4.52 3.31
N ILE A 154 -4.77 -5.57 2.67
CA ILE A 154 -3.50 -6.20 3.09
C ILE A 154 -2.32 -5.25 2.87
N ALA A 155 -2.25 -4.60 1.70
CA ALA A 155 -1.21 -3.62 1.41
C ALA A 155 -1.28 -2.43 2.39
N ALA A 156 -2.46 -1.96 2.77
CA ALA A 156 -2.65 -0.89 3.75
C ALA A 156 -2.16 -1.31 5.14
N ILE A 157 -2.47 -2.54 5.58
CA ILE A 157 -2.01 -3.10 6.85
C ILE A 157 -0.48 -3.10 6.96
N VAL A 158 0.21 -3.37 5.85
CA VAL A 158 1.68 -3.43 5.83
C VAL A 158 2.30 -2.04 5.64
N VAL A 159 1.81 -1.28 4.66
CA VAL A 159 2.51 -0.08 4.17
C VAL A 159 2.25 1.15 5.04
N LEU A 160 1.04 1.33 5.56
CA LEU A 160 0.71 2.52 6.36
C LEU A 160 1.52 2.59 7.66
N PRO A 161 1.70 1.50 8.43
CA PRO A 161 2.59 1.52 9.61
C PRO A 161 4.04 1.86 9.25
N ILE A 162 4.56 1.31 8.15
CA ILE A 162 5.90 1.62 7.66
C ILE A 162 6.02 3.12 7.33
N TRP A 163 5.00 3.69 6.71
CA TRP A 163 4.98 5.12 6.41
C TRP A 163 4.96 6.00 7.66
N MET A 164 4.26 5.55 8.72
CA MET A 164 4.28 6.23 10.01
C MET A 164 5.64 6.12 10.71
N LEU A 165 6.35 4.99 10.61
CA LEU A 165 7.72 4.84 11.11
C LEU A 165 8.69 5.80 10.38
N GLN A 166 8.52 5.94 9.07
CA GLN A 166 9.31 6.90 8.28
C GLN A 166 8.99 8.34 8.68
N SER A 167 7.72 8.70 8.83
CA SER A 167 7.33 10.06 9.21
C SER A 167 7.74 10.42 10.63
N SER A 168 7.88 9.44 11.51
CA SER A 168 8.29 9.67 12.89
C SER A 168 9.81 9.84 13.04
N GLY A 169 10.59 9.68 11.97
CA GLY A 169 12.05 9.80 12.04
C GLY A 169 12.71 8.73 12.90
N LEU A 170 12.10 7.54 13.03
CA LEU A 170 12.68 6.46 13.84
C LEU A 170 13.88 5.85 13.12
N MET A 171 15.04 5.96 13.76
CA MET A 171 16.31 5.42 13.29
C MET A 171 16.85 4.39 14.28
N CYS A 172 17.76 3.57 13.79
CA CYS A 172 18.54 2.66 14.61
C CYS A 172 20.02 2.79 14.28
N PHE A 173 20.88 2.65 15.29
CA PHE A 173 22.33 2.59 15.13
C PHE A 173 22.87 1.28 15.68
N ARG A 174 23.90 0.73 15.05
CA ARG A 174 24.55 -0.49 15.50
C ARG A 174 25.32 -0.25 16.80
N LYS A 175 25.08 -1.11 17.78
CA LYS A 175 25.84 -1.18 19.05
C LYS A 175 27.28 -1.57 18.77
N THR A 176 28.22 -0.67 19.04
CA THR A 176 29.65 -0.89 18.82
C THR A 176 30.33 -1.59 19.99
N ASP A 177 29.82 -1.39 21.20
CA ASP A 177 30.24 -1.98 22.47
C ASP A 177 30.11 -3.51 22.51
N LEU A 178 29.21 -4.09 21.71
CA LEU A 178 29.02 -5.54 21.62
C LEU A 178 30.10 -6.26 20.81
N TYR A 179 31.08 -5.55 20.25
CA TYR A 179 32.07 -6.11 19.34
C TYR A 179 33.50 -5.84 19.81
N ASN A 180 34.29 -6.90 19.96
CA ASN A 180 35.72 -6.82 20.33
C ASN A 180 36.65 -6.50 19.13
N ARG A 181 36.10 -5.92 18.06
CA ARG A 181 36.85 -5.63 16.82
C ARG A 181 36.33 -4.35 16.18
N PRO A 182 37.15 -3.68 15.35
CA PRO A 182 36.68 -2.57 14.54
C PRO A 182 35.49 -3.01 13.68
N ILE A 183 34.37 -2.30 13.81
CA ILE A 183 33.18 -2.49 12.98
C ILE A 183 32.81 -1.13 12.37
N THR A 184 32.22 -1.14 11.19
CA THR A 184 31.67 0.07 10.58
C THR A 184 30.50 0.63 11.40
N PRO A 185 30.30 1.94 11.54
CA PRO A 185 29.01 2.44 12.02
C PRO A 185 27.93 2.10 10.98
N ASP A 186 26.75 1.69 11.45
CA ASP A 186 25.58 1.47 10.60
C ASP A 186 24.40 2.21 11.23
N ILE A 187 23.84 3.16 10.48
CA ILE A 187 22.69 3.97 10.87
C ILE A 187 21.64 3.81 9.78
N GLU A 188 20.47 3.33 10.15
CA GLU A 188 19.39 3.02 9.22
C GLU A 188 18.06 3.52 9.78
N GLY A 189 17.18 4.02 8.90
CA GLY A 189 15.78 4.30 9.29
C GLY A 189 14.98 3.01 9.33
N VAL A 190 14.30 2.72 10.44
CA VAL A 190 13.53 1.45 10.59
C VAL A 190 12.45 1.32 9.52
N GLY A 191 11.74 2.40 9.22
CA GLY A 191 10.76 2.41 8.13
C GLY A 191 11.41 2.34 6.73
N HIS A 192 12.66 2.77 6.59
CA HIS A 192 13.41 2.67 5.33
C HIS A 192 13.84 1.24 5.05
N PHE A 193 14.32 0.51 6.07
CA PHE A 193 14.62 -0.92 5.99
C PHE A 193 13.45 -1.71 5.36
N TYR A 194 12.26 -1.60 5.94
CA TYR A 194 11.07 -2.30 5.44
C TYR A 194 10.67 -1.84 4.04
N THR A 195 10.78 -0.54 3.76
CA THR A 195 10.45 -0.01 2.44
C THR A 195 11.38 -0.57 1.37
N ASN A 196 12.67 -0.69 1.64
CA ASN A 196 13.64 -1.22 0.68
C ASN A 196 13.41 -2.72 0.45
N LEU A 197 13.19 -3.49 1.53
CA LEU A 197 12.86 -4.91 1.45
C LEU A 197 11.63 -5.15 0.57
N LEU A 198 10.53 -4.44 0.86
CA LEU A 198 9.30 -4.65 0.12
C LEU A 198 9.35 -4.07 -1.29
N LYS A 199 10.04 -2.95 -1.53
CA LYS A 199 10.23 -2.41 -2.89
C LYS A 199 10.95 -3.40 -3.79
N GLY A 200 11.98 -4.08 -3.28
CA GLY A 200 12.66 -5.15 -4.02
C GLY A 200 11.70 -6.28 -4.40
N TYR A 201 10.92 -6.75 -3.43
CA TYR A 201 9.89 -7.76 -3.66
C TYR A 201 8.83 -7.32 -4.68
N VAL A 202 8.21 -6.16 -4.48
CA VAL A 202 7.15 -5.63 -5.36
C VAL A 202 7.68 -5.37 -6.76
N GLY A 203 8.88 -4.80 -6.91
CA GLY A 203 9.46 -4.55 -8.23
C GLY A 203 9.64 -5.83 -9.05
N ILE A 204 10.25 -6.85 -8.45
CA ILE A 204 10.51 -8.13 -9.13
C ILE A 204 9.20 -8.89 -9.37
N SER A 205 8.35 -9.02 -8.35
CA SER A 205 7.06 -9.74 -8.47
C SER A 205 6.12 -9.10 -9.48
N THR A 206 6.09 -7.76 -9.57
CA THR A 206 5.30 -7.05 -10.58
C THR A 206 5.74 -7.48 -11.98
N ILE A 207 7.03 -7.39 -12.30
CA ILE A 207 7.53 -7.73 -13.64
C ILE A 207 7.13 -9.16 -14.01
N ILE A 208 7.38 -10.12 -13.10
CA ILE A 208 7.04 -11.53 -13.32
C ILE A 208 5.53 -11.71 -13.52
N SER A 209 4.71 -11.13 -12.65
CA SER A 209 3.25 -11.27 -12.68
C SER A 209 2.66 -10.70 -13.97
N TYR A 210 3.09 -9.51 -14.41
CA TYR A 210 2.63 -8.94 -15.69
C TYR A 210 3.13 -9.72 -16.89
N SER A 211 4.35 -10.25 -16.86
CA SER A 211 4.84 -11.12 -17.94
C SER A 211 3.98 -12.39 -18.07
N LEU A 212 3.58 -12.99 -16.95
CA LEU A 212 2.68 -14.15 -16.94
C LEU A 212 1.29 -13.82 -17.45
N ILE A 213 0.69 -12.71 -17.00
CA ILE A 213 -0.62 -12.24 -17.48
C ILE A 213 -0.56 -11.96 -18.98
N LEU A 214 0.46 -11.25 -19.44
CA LEU A 214 0.64 -10.94 -20.86
C LEU A 214 0.78 -12.24 -21.68
N TYR A 215 1.59 -13.19 -21.20
CA TYR A 215 1.76 -14.48 -21.86
C TYR A 215 0.44 -15.27 -21.95
N GLN A 216 -0.30 -15.37 -20.84
CA GLN A 216 -1.60 -16.05 -20.79
C GLN A 216 -2.61 -15.35 -21.71
N TYR A 217 -2.65 -14.03 -21.70
CA TYR A 217 -3.54 -13.24 -22.54
C TYR A 217 -3.26 -13.47 -24.03
N LEU A 218 -1.99 -13.34 -24.45
CA LEU A 218 -1.56 -13.48 -25.84
C LEU A 218 -1.76 -14.90 -26.39
N THR A 219 -1.70 -15.92 -25.54
CA THR A 219 -1.89 -17.32 -25.94
C THR A 219 -3.36 -17.74 -25.92
N THR A 220 -4.19 -17.13 -25.08
CA THR A 220 -5.58 -17.59 -24.84
C THR A 220 -6.63 -16.74 -25.56
N THR A 221 -6.34 -15.46 -25.85
CA THR A 221 -7.35 -14.50 -26.34
C THR A 221 -6.91 -13.81 -27.62
N ARG A 222 -7.76 -13.80 -28.65
CA ARG A 222 -7.58 -12.99 -29.88
C ARG A 222 -8.18 -11.57 -29.77
N ASN A 223 -8.61 -11.17 -28.59
CA ASN A 223 -9.35 -9.92 -28.37
C ASN A 223 -8.38 -8.73 -28.22
N THR A 224 -8.81 -7.54 -28.63
CA THR A 224 -8.03 -6.29 -28.59
C THR A 224 -8.16 -5.54 -27.26
N ALA A 225 -8.90 -6.06 -26.29
CA ALA A 225 -9.12 -5.46 -24.98
C ALA A 225 -7.89 -5.48 -24.04
N ILE A 226 -6.68 -5.61 -24.58
CA ILE A 226 -5.42 -5.65 -23.81
C ILE A 226 -5.18 -4.35 -23.04
N LEU A 227 -5.78 -3.24 -23.48
CA LEU A 227 -5.67 -1.94 -22.81
C LEU A 227 -6.22 -1.96 -21.38
N VAL A 228 -7.25 -2.76 -21.10
CA VAL A 228 -7.87 -2.84 -19.76
C VAL A 228 -6.85 -3.33 -18.73
N VAL A 229 -6.06 -4.37 -19.10
CA VAL A 229 -5.00 -4.95 -18.26
C VAL A 229 -3.94 -3.91 -17.83
N PHE A 230 -3.75 -2.84 -18.62
CA PHE A 230 -2.80 -1.78 -18.30
C PHE A 230 -3.42 -0.58 -17.56
N VAL A 231 -4.74 -0.38 -17.65
CA VAL A 231 -5.44 0.75 -17.05
C VAL A 231 -5.81 0.46 -15.59
N ASP A 232 -6.31 -0.74 -15.28
CA ASP A 232 -6.77 -1.10 -13.93
C ASP A 232 -5.69 -0.94 -12.84
N PRO A 233 -4.43 -1.34 -13.08
CA PRO A 233 -3.37 -1.16 -12.09
C PRO A 233 -3.09 0.30 -11.76
N ILE A 234 -3.21 1.18 -12.77
CA ILE A 234 -3.05 2.61 -12.60
C ILE A 234 -4.13 3.13 -11.66
N VAL A 235 -5.38 2.70 -11.88
CA VAL A 235 -6.51 3.03 -11.01
C VAL A 235 -6.25 2.59 -9.57
N ILE A 236 -5.85 1.33 -9.36
CA ILE A 236 -5.57 0.77 -8.02
C ILE A 236 -4.42 1.51 -7.33
N ILE A 237 -3.34 1.83 -8.07
CA ILE A 237 -2.23 2.65 -7.56
C ILE A 237 -2.72 3.99 -7.03
N PHE A 238 -3.63 4.62 -7.75
CA PHE A 238 -4.11 5.94 -7.42
C PHE A 238 -5.16 5.98 -6.30
N LEU A 239 -5.82 4.85 -6.00
CA LEU A 239 -6.67 4.73 -4.80
C LEU A 239 -5.90 4.91 -3.49
N PHE A 240 -4.57 4.72 -3.47
CA PHE A 240 -3.72 5.03 -2.30
C PHE A 240 -3.39 6.53 -2.15
N MET A 241 -3.80 7.39 -3.08
CA MET A 241 -3.47 8.81 -3.03
C MET A 241 -4.19 9.59 -1.93
N PRO A 242 -5.52 9.46 -1.76
CA PRO A 242 -6.22 10.11 -0.66
C PRO A 242 -5.61 9.77 0.70
N ILE A 243 -5.22 8.51 0.94
CA ILE A 243 -4.62 8.12 2.21
C ILE A 243 -3.20 8.67 2.39
N SER A 244 -2.38 8.69 1.34
CA SER A 244 -1.04 9.30 1.39
C SER A 244 -1.14 10.79 1.79
N LEU A 245 -2.13 11.49 1.24
CA LEU A 245 -2.46 12.86 1.60
C LEU A 245 -2.92 13.00 3.06
N ILE A 246 -3.91 12.20 3.48
CA ILE A 246 -4.45 12.24 4.84
C ILE A 246 -3.35 11.95 5.86
N LEU A 247 -2.49 10.96 5.61
CA LEU A 247 -1.38 10.63 6.50
C LEU A 247 -0.37 11.78 6.60
N GLU A 248 -0.03 12.44 5.49
CA GLU A 248 0.87 13.59 5.51
C GLU A 248 0.27 14.77 6.28
N ILE A 249 -1.04 15.01 6.15
CA ILE A 249 -1.76 16.04 6.92
C ILE A 249 -1.79 15.69 8.41
N LEU A 250 -2.01 14.41 8.74
CA LEU A 250 -2.11 13.92 10.12
C LEU A 250 -0.77 13.53 10.74
N ALA A 251 0.35 13.64 10.02
CA ALA A 251 1.66 13.14 10.42
C ALA A 251 2.06 13.61 11.82
N ASN A 252 1.91 14.90 12.13
CA ASN A 252 2.24 15.46 13.44
C ASN A 252 1.42 14.83 14.58
N LYS A 253 0.12 14.57 14.36
CA LYS A 253 -0.77 13.97 15.36
C LYS A 253 -0.46 12.49 15.55
N LEU A 254 -0.16 11.78 14.45
CA LEU A 254 0.21 10.37 14.46
C LEU A 254 1.58 10.15 15.11
N ASN A 255 2.57 10.98 14.79
CA ASN A 255 3.90 10.95 15.40
C ASN A 255 3.81 11.16 16.91
N LYS A 256 3.00 12.12 17.39
CA LYS A 256 2.76 12.29 18.85
C LYS A 256 2.19 11.03 19.51
N ARG A 257 1.29 10.30 18.83
CA ARG A 257 0.77 9.01 19.33
C ARG A 257 1.85 7.92 19.33
N LEU A 258 2.70 7.90 18.31
CA LEU A 258 3.83 6.97 18.21
C LEU A 258 4.87 7.22 19.30
N TYR A 259 5.24 8.47 19.57
CA TYR A 259 6.24 8.81 20.59
C TYR A 259 5.84 8.31 21.99
N LYS A 260 4.57 8.46 22.36
CA LYS A 260 4.02 7.88 23.59
C LYS A 260 4.16 6.35 23.64
N LYS A 261 4.10 5.68 22.49
CA LYS A 261 4.26 4.22 22.40
C LYS A 261 5.73 3.80 22.36
N TYR A 262 6.60 4.59 21.73
CA TYR A 262 8.06 4.40 21.76
C TYR A 262 8.59 4.44 23.18
N GLN A 263 8.14 5.41 23.99
CA GLN A 263 8.48 5.48 25.41
C GLN A 263 8.10 4.20 26.18
N LYS A 264 6.96 3.58 25.86
CA LYS A 264 6.53 2.32 26.49
C LYS A 264 7.42 1.12 26.16
N ILE A 265 8.15 1.17 25.05
CA ILE A 265 9.11 0.12 24.66
C ILE A 265 10.56 0.50 24.95
N GLY A 266 10.78 1.55 25.75
CA GLY A 266 12.11 1.99 26.19
C GLY A 266 12.89 2.80 25.16
N ILE A 267 12.24 3.33 24.12
CA ILE A 267 12.86 4.23 23.15
C ILE A 267 12.64 5.67 23.61
N ASP A 268 13.73 6.40 23.75
CA ASP A 268 13.72 7.82 24.10
C ASP A 268 13.01 8.64 23.00
N PRO A 269 11.92 9.36 23.33
CA PRO A 269 11.21 10.19 22.37
C PRO A 269 11.92 11.52 22.05
N GLU A 270 12.95 11.90 22.80
CA GLU A 270 13.68 13.15 22.55
C GLU A 270 14.49 13.05 21.24
N PRO A 271 14.26 13.97 20.29
CA PRO A 271 14.99 13.93 19.03
C PRO A 271 16.49 14.18 19.23
N LYS A 272 17.31 13.28 18.70
CA LYS A 272 18.77 13.47 18.66
C LYS A 272 19.17 14.15 17.36
N GLN A 273 20.06 15.12 17.45
CA GLN A 273 20.68 15.74 16.27
C GLN A 273 21.89 14.89 15.85
N ILE A 274 21.87 14.36 14.63
CA ILE A 274 23.06 13.78 14.01
C ILE A 274 23.73 14.92 13.23
N LYS A 275 24.86 15.44 13.74
CA LYS A 275 25.74 16.28 12.95
C LYS A 275 26.59 15.37 12.07
N ILE A 276 26.42 15.47 10.75
CA ILE A 276 27.36 14.91 9.79
C ILE A 276 28.34 16.04 9.51
N GLU A 277 29.49 16.01 10.19
CA GLU A 277 30.63 16.89 9.91
C GLU A 277 31.39 16.41 8.67
#